data_AF-A0A952U3I1-F1
#
_entry.id   AF-A0A952U3I1-F1
#
_cell.length_a   1.000
_cell.length_b   1.000
_cell.length_c   1.000
_cell.angle_alpha   90.00
_cell.angle_beta   90.00
_cell.angle_gamma   90.00
#
_symmetry.space_group_name_H-M   'P 1'
#
loop_
_entity.id
_entity.type
_entity.pdbx_description
1 polymer ?
#
loop_
_entity_poly.entity_id
_entity_poly.type
_entity_poly.pdbx_seq_one_letter_code
_entity_poly.pdbx_strand_id
1 'polypeptide(L)'
;MNVSLSPELEQLIEEKVKSGMYNSASEVIRAGLRLLKEQDEIRQIRMRELKREVQIGMDEIERGEIVDGDEVFQELRERNLKAQKAKAKKK
;
A
#
# COMPACT_ATOMS: atom_id res chain seq x y z
N MET A 1 -31.67 -7.76 -6.91
CA MET A 1 -30.87 -6.78 -7.68
C MET A 1 -30.34 -7.50 -8.90
N ASN A 2 -30.57 -6.98 -10.11
CA ASN A 2 -30.00 -7.53 -11.32
C ASN A 2 -28.74 -6.73 -11.67
N VAL A 3 -27.62 -7.40 -11.91
CA VAL A 3 -26.33 -6.75 -12.22
C VAL A 3 -25.88 -7.30 -13.56
N SER A 4 -25.66 -6.42 -14.52
CA SER A 4 -25.09 -6.81 -15.81
C SER A 4 -23.59 -6.97 -15.68
N LEU A 5 -23.07 -8.10 -16.13
CA LEU A 5 -21.65 -8.39 -16.15
C LEU A 5 -21.16 -8.37 -17.59
N SER A 6 -19.86 -8.10 -17.77
CA SER A 6 -19.24 -8.31 -19.07
C SER A 6 -19.05 -9.81 -19.32
N PRO A 7 -19.00 -10.28 -20.57
CA PRO A 7 -18.82 -11.70 -20.87
C PRO A 7 -17.57 -12.31 -20.20
N GLU A 8 -16.51 -11.52 -20.06
CA GLU A 8 -15.27 -11.97 -19.40
C GLU A 8 -15.48 -12.23 -17.90
N LEU A 9 -16.27 -11.40 -17.23
CA LEU A 9 -16.59 -11.58 -15.81
C LEU A 9 -17.54 -12.75 -15.58
N GLU A 10 -18.49 -12.98 -16.49
CA GLU A 10 -19.37 -14.16 -16.45
C GLU A 10 -18.55 -15.45 -16.58
N GLN A 11 -17.64 -15.50 -17.56
CA GLN A 11 -16.76 -16.65 -17.75
C GLN A 11 -15.88 -16.90 -16.52
N LEU A 12 -15.27 -15.84 -15.95
CA LEU A 12 -14.48 -15.96 -14.74
C LEU A 12 -15.30 -16.53 -13.57
N ILE A 13 -16.53 -16.05 -13.37
CA ILE A 13 -17.41 -16.57 -12.31
C ILE A 13 -17.74 -18.04 -12.56
N GLU A 14 -18.06 -18.40 -13.79
CA GLU A 14 -18.38 -19.79 -14.16
C GLU A 14 -17.19 -20.73 -13.90
N GLU A 15 -15.96 -20.33 -14.26
CA GLU A 15 -14.74 -21.09 -13.98
C GLU A 15 -14.51 -21.27 -12.46
N LYS A 16 -14.75 -20.22 -11.67
CA LYS A 16 -14.63 -20.29 -10.20
C LYS A 16 -15.66 -21.23 -9.59
N VAL A 17 -16.89 -21.26 -10.08
CA VAL A 17 -17.90 -22.22 -9.62
C VAL A 17 -17.55 -23.64 -10.06
N LYS A 18 -17.17 -23.84 -11.34
CA LYS A 18 -16.75 -25.15 -11.88
C LYS A 18 -15.55 -25.74 -11.15
N SER A 19 -14.67 -24.91 -10.60
CA SER A 19 -13.54 -25.38 -9.77
C SER A 19 -13.95 -26.06 -8.46
N GLY A 20 -15.23 -25.93 -8.04
CA GLY A 20 -15.74 -26.45 -6.78
C GLY A 20 -15.39 -25.59 -5.55
N MET A 21 -14.63 -24.50 -5.73
CA MET A 21 -14.31 -23.59 -4.62
C MET A 21 -15.50 -22.74 -4.16
N TYR A 22 -16.53 -22.60 -5.00
CA TYR A 22 -17.74 -21.82 -4.70
C TYR A 22 -18.97 -22.56 -5.19
N ASN A 23 -20.07 -22.48 -4.44
CA ASN A 23 -21.31 -23.20 -4.73
C ASN A 23 -22.21 -22.43 -5.72
N SER A 24 -22.02 -21.13 -5.87
CA SER A 24 -22.85 -20.29 -6.74
C SER A 24 -22.14 -19.02 -7.21
N ALA A 25 -22.62 -18.46 -8.31
CA ALA A 25 -22.17 -17.15 -8.81
C ALA A 25 -22.30 -16.05 -7.75
N SER A 26 -23.40 -16.03 -6.99
CA SER A 26 -23.61 -15.06 -5.92
C SER A 26 -22.57 -15.18 -4.79
N GLU A 27 -22.03 -16.37 -4.55
CA GLU A 27 -20.96 -16.57 -3.58
C GLU A 27 -19.64 -15.97 -4.06
N VAL A 28 -19.29 -16.19 -5.33
CA VAL A 28 -18.11 -15.59 -5.97
C VAL A 28 -18.19 -14.06 -5.92
N ILE A 29 -19.35 -13.50 -6.29
CA ILE A 29 -19.58 -12.04 -6.27
C ILE A 29 -19.43 -11.49 -4.84
N ARG A 30 -20.03 -12.13 -3.84
CA ARG A 30 -19.88 -11.70 -2.43
C ARG A 30 -18.44 -11.77 -1.95
N ALA A 31 -17.70 -12.81 -2.33
CA ALA A 31 -16.28 -12.94 -2.00
C ALA A 31 -15.46 -11.80 -2.63
N GLY A 32 -15.69 -11.51 -3.93
CA GLY A 32 -15.05 -10.40 -4.62
C GLY A 32 -15.37 -9.04 -4.00
N LEU A 33 -16.64 -8.78 -3.67
CA LEU A 33 -17.05 -7.53 -3.02
C LEU A 33 -16.48 -7.38 -1.60
N ARG A 34 -16.30 -8.49 -0.86
CA ARG A 34 -15.65 -8.46 0.46
C ARG A 34 -14.18 -8.04 0.34
N LEU A 35 -13.46 -8.61 -0.61
CA LEU A 35 -12.06 -8.25 -0.88
C LEU A 35 -11.95 -6.79 -1.34
N LEU A 36 -12.86 -6.33 -2.21
CA LEU A 36 -12.90 -4.94 -2.65
C LEU A 36 -13.09 -3.99 -1.46
N LYS A 37 -14.06 -4.30 -0.58
CA LYS A 37 -14.32 -3.51 0.63
C LYS A 37 -13.07 -3.44 1.54
N GLU A 38 -12.41 -4.58 1.78
CA GLU A 38 -11.20 -4.62 2.60
C GLU A 38 -10.06 -3.78 1.99
N GLN A 39 -9.86 -3.87 0.67
CA GLN A 39 -8.88 -3.04 -0.02
C GLN A 39 -9.20 -1.55 0.07
N ASP A 40 -10.47 -1.17 -0.06
CA ASP A 40 -10.90 0.22 0.06
C ASP A 40 -10.68 0.75 1.49
N GLU A 41 -10.99 -0.05 2.51
CA GLU A 41 -10.74 0.29 3.92
C GLU A 41 -9.24 0.52 4.18
N ILE A 42 -8.38 -0.40 3.72
CA ILE A 42 -6.91 -0.27 3.84
C ILE A 42 -6.43 0.99 3.10
N ARG A 43 -6.94 1.24 1.88
CA ARG A 43 -6.58 2.43 1.10
C ARG A 43 -6.94 3.71 1.85
N GLN A 44 -8.12 3.75 2.47
CA GLN A 44 -8.54 4.92 3.25
C GLN A 44 -7.70 5.12 4.51
N ILE A 45 -7.32 4.05 5.22
CA ILE A 45 -6.41 4.15 6.37
C ILE A 45 -5.07 4.75 5.93
N ARG A 46 -4.43 4.17 4.91
CA ARG A 46 -3.14 4.66 4.38
C ARG A 46 -3.22 6.10 3.90
N MET A 47 -4.32 6.49 3.26
CA MET A 47 -4.51 7.86 2.80
C MET A 47 -4.67 8.83 3.97
N ARG A 48 -5.35 8.44 5.05
CA ARG A 48 -5.46 9.26 6.26
C ARG A 48 -4.10 9.42 6.95
N GLU A 49 -3.33 8.35 7.06
CA GLU A 49 -1.96 8.39 7.60
C GLU A 49 -1.06 9.29 6.77
N LEU A 50 -1.03 9.10 5.44
CA LEU A 50 -0.24 9.95 4.55
C LEU A 50 -0.60 11.44 4.68
N LYS A 51 -1.90 11.76 4.68
CA LYS A 51 -2.36 13.15 4.87
C LYS A 51 -1.91 13.73 6.21
N ARG A 52 -1.92 12.92 7.27
CA ARG A 52 -1.43 13.33 8.59
C ARG A 52 0.06 13.63 8.56
N GLU A 53 0.88 12.73 8.02
CA GLU A 53 2.34 12.93 7.93
C GLU A 53 2.70 14.15 7.08
N VAL A 54 1.99 14.36 5.97
CA VAL A 54 2.15 15.58 5.15
C VAL A 54 1.80 16.83 5.96
N GLN A 55 0.71 16.81 6.74
CA GLN A 55 0.34 17.95 7.56
C GLN A 55 1.39 18.25 8.63
N ILE A 56 1.93 17.21 9.29
CA ILE A 56 3.02 17.38 10.27
C ILE A 56 4.21 18.09 9.62
N GLY A 57 4.64 17.63 8.44
CA GLY A 57 5.74 18.27 7.72
C GLY A 57 5.44 19.72 7.29
N MET A 58 4.20 20.02 6.92
CA MET A 58 3.77 21.40 6.63
C MET A 58 3.84 22.28 7.88
N ASP A 59 3.37 21.78 9.01
CA ASP A 59 3.41 22.50 10.29
C ASP A 59 4.86 22.72 10.75
N GLU A 60 5.76 21.75 10.53
CA GLU A 60 7.21 21.88 10.79
C GLU A 60 7.85 22.96 9.92
N ILE A 61 7.51 23.00 8.63
CA ILE A 61 7.96 24.06 7.71
C ILE A 61 7.50 25.43 8.18
N GLU A 62 6.24 25.58 8.60
CA GLU A 62 5.71 26.85 9.13
C GLU A 62 6.42 27.31 10.40
N ARG A 63 6.86 26.38 11.26
CA ARG A 63 7.70 26.68 12.44
C ARG A 63 9.17 26.94 12.12
N GLY A 64 9.58 26.77 10.87
CA GLY A 64 10.97 26.90 10.44
C GLY A 64 11.85 25.71 10.87
N GLU A 65 11.24 24.58 11.24
CA GLU A 65 11.93 23.33 11.60
C GLU A 65 12.39 22.57 10.35
N ILE A 66 13.12 23.26 9.48
CA ILE A 66 13.67 22.72 8.24
C ILE A 66 15.16 22.44 8.38
N VAL A 67 15.63 21.46 7.62
CA VAL A 67 17.05 21.09 7.54
C VAL A 67 17.53 21.20 6.11
N ASP A 68 18.81 21.53 5.92
CA ASP A 68 19.41 21.56 4.60
C ASP A 68 19.54 20.13 4.04
N GLY A 69 19.02 19.92 2.83
CA GLY A 69 18.99 18.60 2.21
C GLY A 69 20.38 18.08 1.87
N ASP A 70 21.29 18.95 1.41
CA ASP A 70 22.64 18.55 1.03
C ASP A 70 23.45 18.13 2.26
N GLU A 71 23.30 18.85 3.37
CA GLU A 71 23.89 18.49 4.67
C GLU A 71 23.39 17.11 5.14
N VAL A 72 22.07 16.88 5.15
CA VAL A 72 21.49 15.57 5.53
C VAL A 72 22.01 14.43 4.66
N PHE A 73 22.06 14.62 3.33
CA PHE A 73 22.55 13.58 2.43
C PHE A 73 24.05 13.31 2.60
N GLN A 74 24.85 14.32 2.91
CA GLN A 74 26.26 14.14 3.25
C GLN A 74 26.43 13.29 4.51
N GLU A 75 25.73 13.64 5.59
CA GLU A 75 25.77 12.88 6.85
C GLU A 75 25.34 11.42 6.67
N LEU A 76 24.26 11.17 5.92
CA LEU A 76 23.78 9.82 5.64
C LEU A 76 24.81 9.00 4.86
N ARG A 77 25.48 9.59 3.87
CA ARG A 77 26.55 8.92 3.12
C ARG A 77 27.71 8.55 4.04
N GLU A 78 28.17 9.47 4.87
CA GLU A 78 29.26 9.22 5.81
C GLU A 78 28.92 8.11 6.81
N ARG A 79 27.71 8.14 7.38
CA ARG A 79 27.24 7.10 8.30
C ARG A 79 27.19 5.74 7.63
N ASN A 80 26.70 5.67 6.40
CA ASN A 80 26.66 4.44 5.62
C ASN A 80 28.06 3.90 5.31
N LEU A 81 29.01 4.76 4.93
CA LEU A 81 30.40 4.36 4.70
C LEU A 81 31.08 3.85 5.97
N LYS A 82 30.86 4.49 7.12
CA LYS A 82 31.36 4.03 8.42
C LYS A 82 30.79 2.66 8.78
N ALA A 83 29.48 2.46 8.58
CA ALA A 83 28.82 1.17 8.84
C ALA A 83 29.33 0.05 7.93
N GLN A 84 29.60 0.34 6.65
CA GLN A 84 30.18 -0.65 5.72
C GLN A 84 31.61 -1.03 6.10
N LYS A 85 32.45 -0.05 6.45
CA LYS A 85 33.83 -0.29 6.91
C LYS A 85 33.87 -1.13 8.19
N ALA A 86 32.97 -0.86 9.14
CA ALA A 86 32.86 -1.63 10.37
C ALA A 86 32.43 -3.09 10.13
N LYS A 87 31.55 -3.34 9.15
CA LYS A 87 31.17 -4.69 8.72
C LYS A 87 32.30 -5.42 8.00
N ALA A 88 33.07 -4.72 7.16
CA ALA A 88 34.20 -5.29 6.43
C ALA A 88 35.37 -5.66 7.36
N LYS A 89 35.59 -4.91 8.45
CA LYS A 89 36.67 -5.17 9.43
C LYS A 89 36.35 -6.31 10.41
N LYS A 90 35.11 -6.80 10.42
CA LYS A 90 34.62 -7.91 11.25
C LYS A 90 34.62 -9.26 10.53
N LYS A 91 35.00 -9.29 9.25
CA LYS A 91 35.10 -10.46 8.39
C LYS A 91 36.56 -10.78 8.11
#